data_AF-A0A954SWF1-F1
#
_entry.id   AF-A0A954SWF1-F1
#
_cell.length_a   1.000
_cell.length_b   1.000
_cell.length_c   1.000
_cell.angle_alpha   90.00
_cell.angle_beta   90.00
_cell.angle_gamma   90.00
#
_symmetry.space_group_name_H-M   'P 1'
#
loop_
_entity.id
_entity.type
_entity.pdbx_description
1 polymer ?
#
loop_
_entity_poly.entity_id
_entity_poly.type
_entity_poly.pdbx_seq_one_letter_code
_entity_poly.pdbx_strand_id
1 'polypeptide(L)' 'AVAGDQIVGFGDGYVEIEEIRRVGGVAIGVASEEEARVGINDWKRQRLTRAGADIIIGDYRCQDELLRLLEI' A
#
# COMPACT_ATOMS: atom_id res chain seq x y z
N ALA A 1 -24.13 1.34 -2.31
CA ALA A 1 -22.92 1.27 -1.48
C ALA A 1 -21.83 0.57 -2.28
N VAL A 2 -20.56 0.92 -2.09
CA VAL A 2 -19.41 0.23 -2.71
C VAL A 2 -19.03 -0.94 -1.82
N ALA A 3 -18.76 -2.12 -2.40
CA ALA A 3 -18.30 -3.28 -1.64
C ALA A 3 -16.81 -3.13 -1.30
N GLY A 4 -16.40 -3.63 -0.13
CA GLY A 4 -15.03 -3.42 0.36
C GLY A 4 -13.96 -4.03 -0.51
N ASP A 5 -14.24 -5.19 -1.11
CA ASP A 5 -13.38 -5.88 -2.08
C ASP A 5 -13.18 -5.12 -3.41
N GLN A 6 -13.96 -4.06 -3.63
CA GLN A 6 -13.79 -3.12 -4.75
C GLN A 6 -12.97 -1.88 -4.37
N ILE A 7 -12.42 -1.85 -3.15
CA ILE A 7 -11.64 -0.72 -2.63
C ILE A 7 -10.16 -1.10 -2.61
N VAL A 8 -9.36 -0.27 -3.28
CA VAL A 8 -7.90 -0.25 -3.11
C VAL A 8 -7.54 1.04 -2.38
N GLY A 9 -6.82 0.92 -1.28
CA GLY A 9 -6.36 2.08 -0.50
C GLY A 9 -4.85 2.14 -0.44
N PHE A 10 -4.32 3.35 -0.50
CA PHE A 10 -2.89 3.64 -0.45
C PHE A 10 -2.60 4.46 0.82
N GLY A 11 -1.56 4.10 1.56
CA GLY A 11 -1.16 4.84 2.75
C GLY A 11 0.27 4.55 3.18
N ASP A 12 0.91 5.52 3.84
CA ASP A 12 2.24 5.39 4.42
C ASP A 12 2.22 5.34 5.96
N GLY A 13 1.03 5.45 6.55
CA GLY A 13 0.71 5.19 7.95
C GLY A 13 0.01 3.85 8.16
N TYR A 14 -0.09 3.41 9.43
CA TYR A 14 -0.77 2.15 9.77
C TYR A 14 -2.30 2.31 9.83
N VAL A 15 -2.78 3.54 10.11
CA VAL A 15 -4.22 3.81 10.26
C VAL A 15 -4.94 3.58 8.93
N GLU A 16 -4.38 4.07 7.83
CA GLU A 16 -4.94 3.89 6.50
C GLU A 16 -5.01 2.39 6.14
N ILE A 17 -3.95 1.64 6.45
CA ILE A 17 -3.86 0.20 6.19
C ILE A 17 -4.91 -0.58 7.00
N GLU A 18 -5.04 -0.28 8.29
CA GLU A 18 -5.99 -0.94 9.17
C GLU A 18 -7.45 -0.67 8.76
N GLU A 19 -7.78 0.57 8.37
CA GLU A 19 -9.16 0.90 7.96
C GLU A 19 -9.55 0.26 6.62
N ILE A 20 -8.62 0.16 5.66
CA ILE A 20 -8.89 -0.55 4.40
C ILE A 20 -9.08 -2.04 4.65
N ARG A 21 -8.24 -2.64 5.50
CA ARG A 21 -8.36 -4.05 5.88
C ARG A 21 -9.65 -4.32 6.63
N ARG A 22 -10.11 -3.39 7.47
CA ARG A 22 -11.36 -3.48 8.22
C ARG A 22 -12.59 -3.56 7.32
N VAL A 23 -12.57 -2.90 6.16
CA VAL A 23 -13.66 -2.99 5.18
C VAL A 23 -13.50 -4.15 4.20
N GLY A 24 -12.37 -4.88 4.23
CA GLY A 24 -12.10 -6.00 3.33
C GLY A 24 -11.53 -5.58 1.97
N GLY A 25 -10.96 -4.38 1.86
CA GLY A 25 -10.27 -3.92 0.66
C GLY A 25 -8.80 -4.33 0.61
N VAL A 26 -8.13 -3.97 -0.48
CA VAL A 26 -6.69 -4.20 -0.68
C VAL A 26 -5.89 -3.00 -0.17
N ALA A 27 -5.04 -3.23 0.82
CA ALA A 27 -4.23 -2.17 1.42
C ALA A 27 -2.81 -2.15 0.81
N ILE A 28 -2.45 -1.03 0.18
CA ILE A 28 -1.13 -0.80 -0.41
C ILE A 28 -0.33 0.16 0.49
N GLY A 29 0.74 -0.36 1.07
CA GLY A 29 1.68 0.42 1.87
C GLY A 29 2.70 1.15 1.01
N VAL A 30 2.76 2.47 1.15
CA VAL A 30 3.71 3.34 0.43
C VAL A 30 4.93 3.57 1.33
N ALA A 31 5.91 2.67 1.22
CA ALA A 31 7.14 2.70 2.01
C ALA A 31 8.23 3.55 1.33
N SER A 32 7.91 4.79 0.95
CA SER A 32 8.83 5.63 0.19
C SER A 32 10.07 6.04 0.96
N GLU A 33 11.22 5.98 0.27
CA GLU A 33 12.43 6.67 0.69
C GLU A 33 12.35 8.14 0.27
N GLU A 34 12.00 9.01 1.23
CA GLU A 34 11.67 10.41 0.98
C GLU A 34 12.90 11.26 0.62
N GLU A 35 14.08 10.91 1.15
CA GLU A 35 15.30 11.68 0.88
C GLU A 35 15.81 11.43 -0.55
N ALA A 36 15.96 10.17 -0.92
CA ALA A 36 16.36 9.77 -2.28
C ALA A 36 15.22 9.92 -3.31
N ARG A 37 13.97 10.04 -2.82
CA ARG A 37 12.72 10.07 -3.60
C ARG A 37 12.52 8.85 -4.49
N VAL A 38 13.26 7.77 -4.24
CA VAL A 38 13.24 6.54 -5.01
C VAL A 38 13.53 5.36 -4.10
N GLY A 39 12.83 4.27 -4.34
CA GLY A 39 13.05 3.02 -3.61
C GLY A 39 12.31 2.96 -2.27
N ILE A 40 12.72 2.01 -1.44
CA ILE A 40 11.99 1.62 -0.23
C ILE A 40 12.74 2.08 1.01
N ASN A 41 12.02 2.74 1.91
CA ASN A 41 12.45 2.93 3.29
C ASN A 41 12.13 1.68 4.13
N ASP A 42 13.16 0.99 4.62
CA ASP A 42 13.00 -0.29 5.32
C ASP A 42 12.20 -0.20 6.62
N TRP A 43 12.28 0.93 7.33
CA TRP A 43 11.48 1.14 8.53
C TRP A 43 9.99 1.25 8.20
N LYS A 44 9.63 2.06 7.18
CA LYS A 44 8.24 2.15 6.70
C LYS A 44 7.75 0.79 6.20
N ARG A 45 8.56 0.07 5.43
CA ARG A 45 8.20 -1.29 4.94
C ARG A 45 7.83 -2.22 6.08
N GLN A 46 8.68 -2.32 7.11
CA GLN A 46 8.41 -3.20 8.26
C GLN A 46 7.16 -2.76 9.02
N ARG A 47 6.98 -1.46 9.23
CA ARG A 47 5.81 -0.89 9.91
C ARG A 47 4.51 -1.21 9.17
N LEU A 48 4.46 -0.96 7.88
CA LEU A 48 3.27 -1.17 7.04
C LEU A 48 2.96 -2.66 6.84
N THR A 49 3.99 -3.50 6.70
CA THR A 49 3.80 -4.95 6.68
C THR A 49 3.15 -5.45 7.97
N ARG A 50 3.59 -4.94 9.14
CA ARG A 50 2.99 -5.30 10.44
C ARG A 50 1.55 -4.78 10.62
N ALA A 51 1.23 -3.65 10.01
CA ALA A 51 -0.15 -3.12 9.98
C ALA A 51 -1.09 -3.96 9.09
N GLY A 52 -0.53 -4.86 8.26
CA GLY A 52 -1.29 -5.69 7.35
C GLY A 52 -1.48 -5.04 5.98
N ALA A 53 -0.46 -4.37 5.44
CA ALA A 53 -0.44 -4.03 4.02
C ALA A 53 -0.32 -5.32 3.20
N ASP A 54 -1.13 -5.45 2.15
CA ASP A 54 -1.11 -6.60 1.24
C ASP A 54 0.02 -6.47 0.21
N ILE A 55 0.29 -5.23 -0.23
CA ILE A 55 1.38 -4.89 -1.16
C ILE A 55 2.18 -3.73 -0.58
N ILE A 56 3.50 -3.74 -0.77
CA ILE A 56 4.37 -2.60 -0.46
C ILE A 56 4.97 -2.06 -1.75
N ILE A 57 4.87 -0.74 -1.96
CA ILE A 57 5.59 -0.02 -3.01
C ILE A 57 6.55 1.00 -2.40
N GLY A 58 7.69 1.21 -3.05
CA GLY A 58 8.61 2.31 -2.69
C GLY A 58 8.16 3.64 -3.26
N ASP A 59 7.62 3.64 -4.48
CA ASP A 59 7.11 4.82 -5.14
C ASP A 59 6.16 4.41 -6.27
N TYR A 60 5.53 5.37 -6.93
CA TYR A 60 4.58 5.13 -8.01
C TYR A 60 5.26 4.93 -9.38
N ARG A 61 6.54 4.53 -9.46
CA ARG A 61 7.19 4.28 -10.76
C ARG A 61 6.91 2.89 -11.31
N CYS A 62 6.47 1.95 -10.48
CA CYS A 62 6.10 0.58 -10.89
C CYS A 62 4.59 0.42 -11.22
N GLN A 63 3.96 1.45 -11.78
CA GLN A 63 2.49 1.46 -12.04
C GLN A 63 2.02 0.25 -12.84
N ASP A 64 2.67 -0.08 -13.95
CA ASP A 64 2.24 -1.19 -14.82
C ASP A 64 2.30 -2.55 -14.11
N GLU A 65 3.30 -2.75 -13.25
CA GLU A 65 3.43 -3.97 -12.44
C GLU A 65 2.37 -4.02 -11.34
N LEU A 66 2.12 -2.87 -10.69
CA LEU A 66 1.13 -2.75 -9.65
C LEU A 66 -0.28 -2.99 -10.17
N LEU A 67 -0.66 -2.37 -11.29
CA LEU A 67 -1.98 -2.55 -11.90
C LEU A 67 -2.19 -4.00 -12.33
N ARG A 68 -1.16 -4.65 -12.88
CA ARG A 68 -1.20 -6.08 -13.21
C ARG A 68 -1.44 -6.96 -11.98
N LEU A 69 -0.82 -6.63 -10.85
CA LEU A 69 -1.01 -7.37 -9.60
C LEU A 69 -2.42 -7.17 -9.01
N LEU A 70 -3.03 -6.01 -9.28
CA LEU A 70 -4.41 -5.70 -8.88
C LEU A 70 -5.47 -6.21 -9.87
N GLU A 71 -5.05 -6.76 -11.01
CA GLU A 71 -5.94 -7.21 -12.09
C GLU A 71 -6.86 -6.10 -12.64
N ILE A 72 -6.33 -4.87 -12.72
CA ILE A 72 -7.02 -3.66 -13.24
C ILE A 72 -6.39 -3.19 -14.56
#